data_AF-A0A8C1C872-F1
#
_entry.id   AF-A0A8C1C872-F1
#
_cell.length_a   1.000
_cell.length_b   1.000
_cell.length_c   1.000
_cell.angle_alpha   90.00
_cell.angle_beta   90.00
_cell.angle_gamma   90.00
#
_symmetry.space_group_name_H-M   'P 1'
#
loop_
_entity.id
_entity.type
_entity.pdbx_description
1 polymer ?
#
loop_
_entity_poly.entity_id
_entity_poly.type
_entity_poly.pdbx_seq_one_letter_code
_entity_poly.pdbx_strand_id
1 'polypeptide(L)'
;MKRFGSLRRTKRRHDEELLSGRRQSESACLSGSGLSTPPTTPTQSPAPPVFSMETPSPVEQVEERRSRSLSSPPDTGQRFSLSTSTTKPPIASYTFYSTSRQSCVLAEGMLEKLELDNEVAEEPDSDIYMRFMKSHKCYDLIPTSSKLVVFDTSLQVKKAFFALVANGVRAAPLWETKKQSFVGMLTITDFIIILHRYYKSPLVQIYELEEHKIETWRELYLQETFKPLVNISPDASIFDAVYSLIKNKIHRLPVIDPVTGNALYILTHKRILKFLQLFVCEMPKPAFMRQTLEELGIGTYSNIAFIHPDTPIIKALGMFVERRVSALPVVDVTGKVVDIYSKFDVINLAAEKTYNNLDITVTQALLHRSQYFEGVMKCYRHETVETIVDRIVKAEVHRLVVVDDNSSIEGIISLSDILQALVLTPAGGRIRDSVTE
;
A
#
# COMPACT_ATOMS: atom_id res chain seq x y z
N MET A 1 -6.00 71.40 8.74
CA MET A 1 -7.36 71.70 9.26
C MET A 1 -7.84 70.55 10.15
N LYS A 2 -9.06 70.62 10.73
CA LYS A 2 -9.50 69.80 11.89
C LYS A 2 -10.08 68.41 11.55
N ARG A 3 -10.21 67.58 12.59
CA ARG A 3 -10.85 66.23 12.65
C ARG A 3 -12.39 66.27 12.52
N PHE A 4 -12.99 65.07 12.57
CA PHE A 4 -14.40 64.70 12.82
C PHE A 4 -15.34 64.71 11.60
N GLY A 5 -16.41 63.89 11.55
CA GLY A 5 -16.80 62.84 12.51
C GLY A 5 -18.21 62.25 12.27
N SER A 6 -18.40 61.00 12.70
CA SER A 6 -19.63 60.19 12.57
C SER A 6 -20.94 60.86 13.01
N LEU A 7 -22.05 60.53 12.34
CA LEU A 7 -23.41 60.65 12.90
C LEU A 7 -24.28 59.42 12.59
N ARG A 8 -24.78 58.75 13.65
CA ARG A 8 -25.82 57.72 13.59
C ARG A 8 -27.22 58.34 13.50
N ARG A 9 -28.21 57.61 13.02
CA ARG A 9 -29.60 57.78 13.49
C ARG A 9 -30.38 56.46 13.53
N THR A 10 -31.15 56.25 14.59
CA THR A 10 -31.94 55.05 14.86
C THR A 10 -33.33 55.40 15.37
N LYS A 11 -34.36 54.73 14.84
CA LYS A 11 -35.76 54.64 15.31
C LYS A 11 -36.42 53.53 14.47
N ARG A 12 -37.44 52.79 14.92
CA ARG A 12 -37.84 52.24 16.23
C ARG A 12 -38.95 51.21 15.88
N ARG A 13 -39.22 50.20 16.72
CA ARG A 13 -40.34 49.26 16.47
C ARG A 13 -41.70 49.96 16.60
N HIS A 14 -42.71 49.35 15.98
CA HIS A 14 -44.01 49.18 16.61
C HIS A 14 -44.45 47.73 16.39
N ASP A 15 -44.96 47.12 17.44
CA ASP A 15 -45.63 45.82 17.42
C ASP A 15 -47.13 46.09 17.65
N GLU A 16 -48.04 45.25 17.10
CA GLU A 16 -49.39 45.01 17.65
C GLU A 16 -49.98 43.71 17.06
N GLU A 17 -51.02 43.17 17.69
CA GLU A 17 -51.34 41.72 17.70
C GLU A 17 -52.86 41.45 17.59
N LEU A 18 -53.23 40.17 17.48
CA LEU A 18 -54.50 39.52 17.91
C LEU A 18 -55.54 39.05 16.85
N LEU A 19 -55.73 37.72 16.85
CA LEU A 19 -57.02 36.98 16.79
C LEU A 19 -57.90 37.03 15.51
N SER A 20 -58.72 36.02 15.17
CA SER A 20 -58.75 34.57 15.51
C SER A 20 -59.81 33.84 14.65
N GLY A 21 -59.75 32.50 14.49
CA GLY A 21 -60.94 31.72 14.09
C GLY A 21 -60.75 30.46 13.25
N ARG A 22 -60.86 29.28 13.90
CA ARG A 22 -61.65 28.07 13.58
C ARG A 22 -62.26 27.91 12.15
N ARG A 23 -62.40 26.69 11.58
CA ARG A 23 -62.67 25.37 12.21
C ARG A 23 -62.28 24.17 11.31
N GLN A 24 -62.35 22.95 11.84
CA GLN A 24 -62.07 21.66 11.15
C GLN A 24 -63.32 21.06 10.47
N SER A 25 -63.12 20.15 9.51
CA SER A 25 -63.74 18.80 9.48
C SER A 25 -63.07 17.88 8.45
N GLU A 26 -63.29 16.56 8.56
CA GLU A 26 -62.60 15.49 7.82
C GLU A 26 -63.55 14.71 6.89
N SER A 27 -63.00 13.86 6.00
CA SER A 27 -63.20 12.39 5.99
C SER A 27 -63.51 11.70 4.64
N ALA A 28 -63.12 10.41 4.61
CA ALA A 28 -63.67 9.27 3.87
C ALA A 28 -63.42 9.10 2.34
N CYS A 29 -63.01 7.88 2.00
CA CYS A 29 -62.78 7.33 0.66
C CYS A 29 -64.06 6.76 0.02
N LEU A 30 -64.04 6.45 -1.29
CA LEU A 30 -64.39 5.11 -1.82
C LEU A 30 -64.08 4.96 -3.32
N SER A 31 -64.25 3.73 -3.84
CA SER A 31 -63.74 3.26 -5.14
C SER A 31 -64.80 3.20 -6.25
N GLY A 32 -64.38 3.15 -7.53
CA GLY A 32 -65.24 2.87 -8.69
C GLY A 32 -64.42 2.50 -9.94
N SER A 33 -64.96 1.62 -10.80
CA SER A 33 -64.25 1.01 -11.95
C SER A 33 -65.07 1.05 -13.26
N GLY A 34 -64.41 0.89 -14.41
CA GLY A 34 -65.05 0.84 -15.74
C GLY A 34 -64.10 0.39 -16.86
N LEU A 35 -64.62 -0.34 -17.85
CA LEU A 35 -63.88 -0.99 -18.95
C LEU A 35 -64.05 -0.27 -20.30
N SER A 36 -63.10 -0.44 -21.23
CA SER A 36 -63.35 -0.69 -22.68
C SER A 36 -62.06 -1.03 -23.46
N THR A 37 -62.15 -2.00 -24.40
CA THR A 37 -61.12 -2.46 -25.38
C THR A 37 -61.83 -3.25 -26.51
N PRO A 38 -61.18 -3.67 -27.63
CA PRO A 38 -60.02 -3.17 -28.38
C PRO A 38 -60.44 -2.83 -29.86
N PRO A 39 -59.54 -2.89 -30.87
CA PRO A 39 -59.45 -4.14 -31.67
C PRO A 39 -58.03 -4.59 -32.12
N THR A 40 -57.98 -5.73 -32.82
CA THR A 40 -56.83 -6.57 -33.26
C THR A 40 -55.90 -5.93 -34.32
N THR A 41 -54.58 -6.18 -34.41
CA THR A 41 -53.80 -7.41 -34.82
C THR A 41 -54.21 -8.03 -36.17
N PRO A 42 -53.31 -8.70 -36.96
CA PRO A 42 -52.06 -9.41 -36.60
C PRO A 42 -50.80 -8.87 -37.35
N THR A 43 -49.61 -9.49 -37.46
CA THR A 43 -48.99 -10.84 -37.22
C THR A 43 -47.46 -10.60 -37.02
N GLN A 44 -46.52 -11.46 -36.59
CA GLN A 44 -46.39 -12.91 -36.31
C GLN A 44 -45.58 -13.15 -35.00
N SER A 45 -45.10 -14.39 -34.77
CA SER A 45 -44.09 -14.78 -33.77
C SER A 45 -43.17 -15.89 -34.36
N PRO A 46 -42.14 -16.39 -33.64
CA PRO A 46 -42.38 -17.55 -32.75
C PRO A 46 -41.62 -17.48 -31.40
N ALA A 47 -41.85 -18.51 -30.56
CA ALA A 47 -41.40 -18.62 -29.16
C ALA A 47 -40.59 -19.94 -28.92
N PRO A 48 -40.06 -20.22 -27.70
CA PRO A 48 -38.93 -21.15 -27.50
C PRO A 48 -39.32 -22.61 -27.16
N PRO A 49 -38.35 -23.55 -27.16
CA PRO A 49 -38.52 -24.89 -26.59
C PRO A 49 -38.29 -24.93 -25.07
N VAL A 50 -38.96 -25.88 -24.41
CA VAL A 50 -38.75 -26.30 -23.01
C VAL A 50 -38.28 -27.76 -23.02
N PHE A 51 -37.46 -28.18 -22.06
CA PHE A 51 -37.15 -29.60 -21.81
C PHE A 51 -37.17 -29.95 -20.32
N SER A 52 -37.46 -31.22 -20.02
CA SER A 52 -37.84 -31.73 -18.70
C SER A 52 -36.68 -32.40 -17.93
N MET A 53 -36.88 -32.61 -16.63
CA MET A 53 -36.00 -33.42 -15.78
C MET A 53 -36.21 -34.92 -15.97
N GLU A 54 -35.13 -35.70 -15.85
CA GLU A 54 -35.14 -37.10 -15.40
C GLU A 54 -33.94 -37.38 -14.47
N THR A 55 -34.04 -38.38 -13.61
CA THR A 55 -32.94 -38.98 -12.81
C THR A 55 -33.44 -40.33 -12.28
N PRO A 56 -32.62 -41.40 -12.24
CA PRO A 56 -31.79 -41.62 -11.03
C PRO A 56 -30.43 -42.37 -11.23
N SER A 57 -29.50 -42.09 -10.30
CA SER A 57 -28.48 -42.93 -9.59
C SER A 57 -28.03 -44.36 -10.07
N PRO A 58 -26.96 -44.99 -9.49
CA PRO A 58 -25.72 -44.49 -8.83
C PRO A 58 -24.40 -45.27 -9.19
N VAL A 59 -23.29 -44.93 -8.49
CA VAL A 59 -22.04 -45.73 -8.21
C VAL A 59 -20.98 -45.92 -9.32
N GLU A 60 -19.75 -45.39 -9.12
CA GLU A 60 -18.51 -46.17 -8.84
C GLU A 60 -17.26 -45.28 -8.63
N GLN A 61 -16.20 -45.85 -8.05
CA GLN A 61 -14.92 -45.19 -7.72
C GLN A 61 -13.76 -45.76 -8.57
N VAL A 62 -12.89 -44.92 -9.14
CA VAL A 62 -11.61 -45.36 -9.74
C VAL A 62 -10.49 -44.34 -9.45
N GLU A 63 -9.26 -44.83 -9.23
CA GLU A 63 -8.05 -44.04 -8.96
C GLU A 63 -7.49 -43.35 -10.23
N GLU A 64 -7.05 -42.09 -10.15
CA GLU A 64 -6.10 -41.55 -11.13
C GLU A 64 -4.65 -41.86 -10.70
N ARG A 65 -4.06 -42.89 -11.31
CA ARG A 65 -2.64 -43.19 -11.18
C ARG A 65 -1.79 -42.35 -12.12
N ARG A 66 -0.65 -41.89 -11.60
CA ARG A 66 0.44 -41.26 -12.38
C ARG A 66 0.81 -42.09 -13.61
N SER A 67 1.06 -41.43 -14.73
CA SER A 67 1.90 -41.96 -15.82
C SER A 67 2.71 -40.84 -16.46
N ARG A 68 4.02 -41.07 -16.62
CA ARG A 68 4.93 -40.23 -17.41
C ARG A 68 5.20 -40.95 -18.74
N SER A 69 5.26 -40.21 -19.83
CA SER A 69 5.72 -40.73 -21.13
C SER A 69 6.87 -39.89 -21.67
N LEU A 70 7.97 -40.56 -22.01
CA LEU A 70 9.12 -40.02 -22.74
C LEU A 70 9.07 -40.55 -24.18
N SER A 71 9.43 -39.74 -25.19
CA SER A 71 10.04 -40.24 -26.43
C SER A 71 10.57 -39.15 -27.37
N SER A 72 11.57 -39.55 -28.14
CA SER A 72 12.21 -38.95 -29.32
C SER A 72 12.98 -40.11 -30.01
N PRO A 73 13.60 -39.99 -31.20
CA PRO A 73 13.69 -38.87 -32.15
C PRO A 73 13.04 -39.28 -33.51
N PRO A 74 13.62 -39.12 -34.73
CA PRO A 74 14.97 -39.56 -35.13
C PRO A 74 15.85 -38.48 -35.81
N ASP A 75 17.04 -38.90 -36.27
CA ASP A 75 18.19 -38.11 -36.70
C ASP A 75 18.41 -38.16 -38.24
N THR A 76 19.19 -37.24 -38.81
CA THR A 76 19.74 -37.34 -40.19
C THR A 76 21.03 -36.51 -40.34
N GLY A 77 22.17 -37.09 -39.96
CA GLY A 77 23.48 -36.42 -40.05
C GLY A 77 24.31 -36.78 -41.31
N GLN A 78 25.39 -36.01 -41.55
CA GLN A 78 26.55 -36.46 -42.32
C GLN A 78 27.85 -35.98 -41.67
N ARG A 79 28.91 -36.80 -41.79
CA ARG A 79 30.26 -36.53 -41.27
C ARG A 79 31.16 -35.98 -42.37
N PHE A 80 32.16 -35.18 -41.98
CA PHE A 80 33.54 -35.38 -42.44
C PHE A 80 34.52 -35.06 -41.30
N SER A 81 35.76 -35.55 -41.40
CA SER A 81 36.72 -35.62 -40.29
C SER A 81 38.16 -35.71 -40.80
N LEU A 82 39.15 -35.13 -40.11
CA LEU A 82 40.54 -35.61 -40.17
C LEU A 82 41.48 -35.06 -39.08
N SER A 83 42.19 -35.98 -38.41
CA SER A 83 43.54 -35.89 -37.83
C SER A 83 43.87 -34.91 -36.67
N THR A 84 44.91 -35.29 -35.92
CA THR A 84 45.37 -34.72 -34.65
C THR A 84 46.81 -34.19 -34.72
N SER A 85 47.16 -33.25 -33.84
CA SER A 85 48.54 -33.10 -33.34
C SER A 85 48.53 -32.59 -31.89
N THR A 86 49.63 -32.76 -31.16
CA THR A 86 49.68 -32.70 -29.69
C THR A 86 50.38 -31.45 -29.14
N THR A 87 49.79 -30.79 -28.12
CA THR A 87 50.48 -30.42 -26.85
C THR A 87 49.49 -29.90 -25.78
N LYS A 88 49.78 -30.15 -24.50
CA LYS A 88 49.25 -29.45 -23.30
C LYS A 88 50.15 -28.23 -22.97
N PRO A 89 49.82 -27.26 -22.08
CA PRO A 89 48.94 -27.33 -20.88
C PRO A 89 48.08 -26.04 -20.66
N PRO A 90 47.68 -25.65 -19.43
CA PRO A 90 47.11 -26.38 -18.29
C PRO A 90 45.61 -26.03 -18.07
N ILE A 91 44.98 -26.60 -17.05
CA ILE A 91 43.60 -26.26 -16.63
C ILE A 91 43.61 -25.14 -15.59
N ALA A 92 42.71 -24.16 -15.74
CA ALA A 92 42.31 -23.23 -14.67
C ALA A 92 40.78 -23.27 -14.53
N SER A 93 40.29 -23.49 -13.30
CA SER A 93 38.85 -23.59 -13.00
C SER A 93 38.25 -22.22 -12.69
N TYR A 94 37.42 -21.69 -13.58
CA TYR A 94 36.70 -20.45 -13.36
C TYR A 94 35.42 -20.67 -12.54
N THR A 95 35.46 -20.28 -11.27
CA THR A 95 34.26 -20.04 -10.48
C THR A 95 33.58 -18.75 -10.93
N PHE A 96 32.26 -18.79 -11.14
CA PHE A 96 31.47 -17.59 -11.44
C PHE A 96 31.40 -16.68 -10.21
N TYR A 97 32.08 -15.53 -10.26
CA TYR A 97 31.95 -14.48 -9.25
C TYR A 97 30.76 -13.56 -9.55
N SER A 98 30.03 -13.20 -8.48
CA SER A 98 28.79 -12.41 -8.54
C SER A 98 29.01 -10.98 -9.02
N THR A 99 27.99 -10.39 -9.65
CA THR A 99 27.96 -9.07 -10.31
C THR A 99 28.04 -7.85 -9.37
N SER A 100 28.54 -8.03 -8.14
CA SER A 100 28.51 -7.01 -7.08
C SER A 100 29.41 -5.79 -7.32
N ARG A 101 30.36 -5.85 -8.27
CA ARG A 101 31.34 -4.76 -8.47
C ARG A 101 30.82 -3.58 -9.30
N GLN A 102 29.76 -3.74 -10.09
CA GLN A 102 29.27 -2.68 -10.97
C GLN A 102 28.38 -1.62 -10.28
N SER A 103 27.99 -1.84 -9.01
CA SER A 103 27.20 -0.87 -8.24
C SER A 103 28.03 0.16 -7.45
N CYS A 104 29.31 -0.08 -7.16
CA CYS A 104 30.14 0.85 -6.35
C CYS A 104 30.52 2.15 -7.09
N VAL A 105 30.77 2.10 -8.40
CA VAL A 105 31.38 3.21 -9.16
C VAL A 105 30.48 4.46 -9.24
N LEU A 106 29.21 4.37 -8.82
CA LEU A 106 28.29 5.51 -8.74
C LEU A 106 28.22 6.16 -7.35
N ALA A 107 28.76 5.52 -6.29
CA ALA A 107 28.73 6.06 -4.93
C ALA A 107 29.87 7.06 -4.68
N GLU A 108 31.05 6.76 -5.22
CA GLU A 108 32.32 7.47 -5.05
C GLU A 108 32.17 8.99 -5.24
N GLY A 109 31.63 9.42 -6.40
CA GLY A 109 31.38 10.85 -6.71
C GLY A 109 30.15 11.50 -6.05
N MET A 110 29.43 10.78 -5.18
CA MET A 110 28.39 11.37 -4.33
C MET A 110 28.91 11.59 -2.89
N LEU A 111 29.89 10.79 -2.46
CA LEU A 111 30.46 10.87 -1.11
C LEU A 111 31.42 12.07 -0.92
N GLU A 112 32.13 12.49 -1.97
CA GLU A 112 33.01 13.69 -1.97
C GLU A 112 32.31 14.95 -1.42
N LYS A 113 30.98 15.03 -1.55
CA LYS A 113 30.14 16.15 -1.10
C LYS A 113 29.99 16.27 0.43
N LEU A 114 30.56 15.34 1.20
CA LEU A 114 30.60 15.38 2.66
C LEU A 114 31.95 15.92 3.19
N GLU A 115 32.99 15.99 2.36
CA GLU A 115 34.35 16.41 2.76
C GLU A 115 34.61 17.90 2.49
N LEU A 116 33.85 18.80 3.16
CA LEU A 116 34.24 20.22 3.29
C LEU A 116 33.48 20.89 4.45
N ASP A 117 34.19 21.06 5.56
CA ASP A 117 34.25 22.25 6.45
C ASP A 117 34.72 21.80 7.84
N ASN A 118 36.03 21.91 8.09
CA ASN A 118 36.71 21.33 9.24
C ASN A 118 37.01 22.39 10.32
N GLU A 119 35.98 23.11 10.78
CA GLU A 119 36.08 24.09 11.87
C GLU A 119 35.23 23.67 13.09
N VAL A 120 35.88 22.94 14.00
CA VAL A 120 35.61 22.78 15.44
C VAL A 120 34.14 22.93 15.91
N ALA A 121 33.40 21.83 15.83
CA ALA A 121 32.40 21.46 16.82
C ALA A 121 32.40 19.94 17.01
N GLU A 122 32.46 19.45 18.25
CA GLU A 122 32.23 18.04 18.58
C GLU A 122 30.72 17.74 18.54
N GLU A 123 30.10 17.85 17.36
CA GLU A 123 28.73 17.36 17.18
C GLU A 123 28.73 15.81 17.14
N PRO A 124 27.75 15.15 17.78
CA PRO A 124 27.77 13.71 17.99
C PRO A 124 27.59 12.92 16.68
N ASP A 125 28.26 11.75 16.61
CA ASP A 125 28.11 10.77 15.51
C ASP A 125 26.65 10.34 15.24
N SER A 126 25.68 10.62 16.13
CA SER A 126 24.26 10.36 15.89
C SER A 126 23.73 11.00 14.61
N ASP A 127 24.27 12.15 14.23
CA ASP A 127 23.61 13.04 13.27
C ASP A 127 24.09 12.82 11.81
N ILE A 128 25.00 11.86 11.58
CA ILE A 128 25.57 11.50 10.27
C ILE A 128 24.48 11.21 9.24
N TYR A 129 23.49 10.36 9.57
CA TYR A 129 22.41 10.04 8.63
C TYR A 129 21.48 11.23 8.36
N MET A 130 21.28 12.12 9.35
CA MET A 130 20.54 13.36 9.14
C MET A 130 21.31 14.31 8.21
N ARG A 131 22.63 14.47 8.40
CA ARG A 131 23.49 15.29 7.52
C ARG A 131 23.50 14.74 6.09
N PHE A 132 23.60 13.42 5.93
CA PHE A 132 23.46 12.74 4.64
C PHE A 132 22.08 12.97 3.98
N MET A 133 20.99 12.82 4.74
CA MET A 133 19.63 13.04 4.22
C MET A 133 19.32 14.51 3.92
N LYS A 134 20.03 15.47 4.53
CA LYS A 134 19.93 16.91 4.24
C LYS A 134 20.76 17.33 3.03
N SER A 135 21.92 16.70 2.78
CA SER A 135 22.81 17.03 1.65
C SER A 135 22.35 16.44 0.31
N HIS A 136 21.58 15.35 0.34
CA HIS A 136 21.01 14.70 -0.84
C HIS A 136 19.58 15.17 -1.14
N LYS A 137 19.21 15.12 -2.42
CA LYS A 137 17.91 15.57 -2.96
C LYS A 137 16.94 14.41 -3.19
N CYS A 138 15.64 14.73 -3.26
CA CYS A 138 14.59 13.80 -3.67
C CYS A 138 14.83 13.22 -5.07
N TYR A 139 15.44 14.00 -5.97
CA TYR A 139 15.87 13.58 -7.30
C TYR A 139 16.82 12.38 -7.28
N ASP A 140 17.74 12.31 -6.31
CA ASP A 140 18.82 11.32 -6.26
C ASP A 140 18.31 9.88 -6.03
N LEU A 141 17.08 9.73 -5.50
CA LEU A 141 16.42 8.43 -5.37
C LEU A 141 15.65 8.00 -6.63
N ILE A 142 15.43 8.89 -7.60
CA ILE A 142 14.66 8.59 -8.82
C ILE A 142 15.52 7.69 -9.72
N PRO A 143 15.05 6.48 -10.11
CA PRO A 143 15.80 5.63 -11.03
C PRO A 143 15.90 6.28 -12.42
N THR A 144 17.05 6.09 -13.11
CA THR A 144 17.33 6.61 -14.46
C THR A 144 16.25 6.31 -15.50
N SER A 145 15.50 5.23 -15.31
CA SER A 145 14.24 4.94 -16.01
C SER A 145 13.24 4.37 -15.01
N SER A 146 12.01 4.87 -15.02
CA SER A 146 10.92 4.36 -14.19
C SER A 146 9.56 4.50 -14.88
N LYS A 147 8.59 3.66 -14.51
CA LYS A 147 7.22 3.71 -15.01
C LYS A 147 6.31 4.33 -13.95
N LEU A 148 5.69 5.47 -14.28
CA LEU A 148 4.59 6.04 -13.51
C LEU A 148 3.25 5.68 -14.16
N VAL A 149 2.25 5.35 -13.33
CA VAL A 149 0.86 5.17 -13.75
C VAL A 149 0.04 6.27 -13.09
N VAL A 150 -0.72 7.01 -13.89
CA VAL A 150 -1.62 8.09 -13.47
C VAL A 150 -3.04 7.74 -13.91
N PHE A 151 -4.04 8.08 -13.10
CA PHE A 151 -5.45 7.94 -13.49
C PHE A 151 -6.15 9.29 -13.49
N ASP A 152 -6.99 9.54 -14.51
CA ASP A 152 -7.95 10.63 -14.47
C ASP A 152 -9.08 10.30 -13.47
N THR A 153 -9.57 11.31 -12.74
CA THR A 153 -10.61 11.11 -11.71
C THR A 153 -11.95 10.61 -12.26
N SER A 154 -12.22 10.72 -13.56
CA SER A 154 -13.44 10.18 -14.18
C SER A 154 -13.40 8.66 -14.44
N LEU A 155 -12.24 8.00 -14.25
CA LEU A 155 -12.09 6.55 -14.41
C LEU A 155 -12.90 5.76 -13.37
N GLN A 156 -13.52 4.65 -13.79
CA GLN A 156 -14.21 3.71 -12.89
C GLN A 156 -13.23 3.03 -11.92
N VAL A 157 -13.65 2.90 -10.67
CA VAL A 157 -12.80 2.44 -9.55
C VAL A 157 -12.33 0.99 -9.75
N LYS A 158 -13.22 0.07 -10.14
CA LYS A 158 -12.86 -1.31 -10.53
C LYS A 158 -11.77 -1.35 -11.62
N LYS A 159 -11.90 -0.51 -12.66
CA LYS A 159 -10.90 -0.42 -13.75
C LYS A 159 -9.56 0.11 -13.25
N ALA A 160 -9.56 1.08 -12.34
CA ALA A 160 -8.35 1.63 -11.73
C ALA A 160 -7.58 0.57 -10.91
N PHE A 161 -8.26 -0.21 -10.06
CA PHE A 161 -7.61 -1.28 -9.30
C PHE A 161 -7.09 -2.42 -10.19
N PHE A 162 -7.83 -2.81 -11.23
CA PHE A 162 -7.33 -3.78 -12.22
C PHE A 162 -6.11 -3.23 -12.99
N ALA A 163 -6.09 -1.93 -13.31
CA ALA A 163 -4.95 -1.29 -13.95
C ALA A 163 -3.71 -1.17 -13.03
N LEU A 164 -3.89 -1.02 -11.71
CA LEU A 164 -2.79 -1.11 -10.74
C LEU A 164 -2.15 -2.51 -10.74
N VAL A 165 -2.98 -3.56 -10.64
CA VAL A 165 -2.55 -4.97 -10.69
C VAL A 165 -1.82 -5.26 -12.01
N ALA A 166 -2.45 -4.98 -13.15
CA ALA A 166 -1.89 -5.27 -14.48
C ALA A 166 -0.57 -4.54 -14.77
N ASN A 167 -0.30 -3.43 -14.06
CA ASN A 167 0.96 -2.70 -14.14
C ASN A 167 2.00 -3.07 -13.08
N GLY A 168 1.65 -3.92 -12.09
CA GLY A 168 2.52 -4.26 -10.95
C GLY A 168 2.73 -3.12 -9.95
N VAL A 169 1.89 -2.08 -9.97
CA VAL A 169 2.06 -0.87 -9.15
C VAL A 169 1.11 -0.85 -7.95
N ARG A 170 1.59 -0.34 -6.82
CA ARG A 170 0.86 -0.34 -5.52
C ARG A 170 0.14 0.98 -5.19
N ALA A 171 0.25 1.98 -6.06
CA ALA A 171 -0.42 3.28 -5.99
C ALA A 171 -0.29 4.03 -7.33
N ALA A 172 -1.18 4.99 -7.59
CA ALA A 172 -1.14 5.91 -8.73
C ALA A 172 -1.51 7.34 -8.28
N PRO A 173 -0.90 8.41 -8.82
CA PRO A 173 -1.40 9.77 -8.66
C PRO A 173 -2.71 9.96 -9.41
N LEU A 174 -3.54 10.87 -8.93
CA LEU A 174 -4.84 11.19 -9.49
C LEU A 174 -4.84 12.57 -10.13
N TRP A 175 -5.11 12.60 -11.43
CA TRP A 175 -5.22 13.81 -12.23
C TRP A 175 -6.68 14.24 -12.37
N GLU A 176 -6.99 15.50 -12.11
CA GLU A 176 -8.33 16.04 -12.37
C GLU A 176 -8.30 16.95 -13.60
N THR A 177 -8.75 16.43 -14.76
CA THR A 177 -8.78 17.20 -16.01
C THR A 177 -9.54 18.54 -15.92
N LYS A 178 -10.54 18.65 -15.02
CA LYS A 178 -11.28 19.91 -14.77
C LYS A 178 -10.42 21.00 -14.12
N LYS A 179 -9.41 20.64 -13.32
CA LYS A 179 -8.51 21.56 -12.60
C LYS A 179 -7.06 21.52 -13.11
N GLN A 180 -6.75 20.71 -14.13
CA GLN A 180 -5.42 20.50 -14.70
C GLN A 180 -4.33 20.31 -13.61
N SER A 181 -4.61 19.47 -12.62
CA SER A 181 -3.74 19.29 -11.46
C SER A 181 -3.85 17.91 -10.81
N PHE A 182 -2.82 17.53 -10.05
CA PHE A 182 -2.83 16.33 -9.22
C PHE A 182 -3.58 16.58 -7.90
N VAL A 183 -4.63 15.80 -7.65
CA VAL A 183 -5.57 16.05 -6.53
C VAL A 183 -5.49 15.02 -5.41
N GLY A 184 -4.76 13.92 -5.62
CA GLY A 184 -4.66 12.84 -4.65
C GLY A 184 -3.81 11.67 -5.13
N MET A 185 -3.80 10.62 -4.31
CA MET A 185 -3.30 9.29 -4.67
C MET A 185 -4.47 8.30 -4.61
N LEU A 186 -4.41 7.25 -5.42
CA LEU A 186 -5.18 6.01 -5.22
C LEU A 186 -4.21 4.92 -4.78
N THR A 187 -4.60 4.15 -3.77
CA THR A 187 -3.76 3.17 -3.06
C THR A 187 -4.59 1.94 -2.66
N ILE A 188 -3.92 0.88 -2.18
CA ILE A 188 -4.61 -0.32 -1.69
C ILE A 188 -5.42 -0.03 -0.41
N THR A 189 -5.10 1.02 0.36
CA THR A 189 -5.92 1.44 1.52
C THR A 189 -7.33 1.85 1.08
N ASP A 190 -7.44 2.48 -0.09
CA ASP A 190 -8.71 2.95 -0.62
C ASP A 190 -9.58 1.77 -1.07
N PHE A 191 -8.96 0.74 -1.68
CA PHE A 191 -9.62 -0.54 -1.98
C PHE A 191 -10.18 -1.20 -0.72
N ILE A 192 -9.39 -1.27 0.35
CA ILE A 192 -9.79 -1.82 1.65
C ILE A 192 -11.01 -1.08 2.23
N ILE A 193 -11.02 0.26 2.14
CA ILE A 193 -12.14 1.09 2.61
C ILE A 193 -13.41 0.81 1.80
N ILE A 194 -13.31 0.68 0.48
CA ILE A 194 -14.46 0.38 -0.40
C ILE A 194 -15.03 -1.00 -0.08
N LEU A 195 -14.17 -2.04 -0.04
CA LEU A 195 -14.59 -3.40 0.31
C LEU A 195 -15.27 -3.42 1.69
N HIS A 196 -14.65 -2.84 2.71
CA HIS A 196 -15.20 -2.83 4.07
C HIS A 196 -16.53 -2.06 4.20
N ARG A 197 -16.72 -0.95 3.48
CA ARG A 197 -17.94 -0.13 3.56
C ARG A 197 -19.13 -0.78 2.83
N TYR A 198 -18.88 -1.39 1.68
CA TYR A 198 -19.95 -1.85 0.78
C TYR A 198 -20.22 -3.35 0.82
N TYR A 199 -19.30 -4.20 1.29
CA TYR A 199 -19.55 -5.64 1.46
C TYR A 199 -20.78 -5.92 2.35
N LYS A 200 -21.54 -6.96 2.01
CA LYS A 200 -22.75 -7.41 2.73
C LYS A 200 -22.79 -8.93 2.93
N SER A 201 -22.57 -9.71 1.87
CA SER A 201 -22.39 -11.16 1.92
C SER A 201 -21.73 -11.69 0.63
N PRO A 202 -21.22 -12.93 0.59
CA PRO A 202 -20.57 -13.53 -0.59
C PRO A 202 -21.47 -13.66 -1.83
N LEU A 203 -22.79 -13.55 -1.67
CA LEU A 203 -23.78 -13.71 -2.74
C LEU A 203 -24.19 -12.38 -3.39
N VAL A 204 -23.77 -11.24 -2.83
CA VAL A 204 -24.14 -9.90 -3.30
C VAL A 204 -22.89 -9.21 -3.87
N GLN A 205 -22.91 -8.93 -5.17
CA GLN A 205 -21.84 -8.18 -5.83
C GLN A 205 -21.73 -6.76 -5.27
N ILE A 206 -20.52 -6.23 -5.16
CA ILE A 206 -20.25 -4.89 -4.64
C ILE A 206 -20.48 -3.86 -5.78
N TYR A 207 -21.73 -3.57 -6.10
CA TYR A 207 -22.13 -2.70 -7.21
C TYR A 207 -21.45 -1.31 -7.17
N GLU A 208 -21.22 -0.77 -5.97
CA GLU A 208 -20.56 0.52 -5.77
C GLU A 208 -19.06 0.51 -6.14
N LEU A 209 -18.41 -0.67 -6.18
CA LEU A 209 -17.05 -0.81 -6.70
C LEU A 209 -17.03 -0.89 -8.23
N GLU A 210 -18.09 -1.47 -8.82
CA GLU A 210 -18.28 -1.62 -10.27
C GLU A 210 -18.57 -0.26 -10.94
N GLU A 211 -19.56 0.47 -10.41
CA GLU A 211 -20.13 1.66 -11.05
C GLU A 211 -19.46 2.98 -10.67
N HIS A 212 -18.94 3.13 -9.44
CA HIS A 212 -18.36 4.41 -9.03
C HIS A 212 -17.12 4.79 -9.86
N LYS A 213 -16.96 6.09 -10.03
CA LYS A 213 -15.74 6.73 -10.50
C LYS A 213 -14.84 7.11 -9.32
N ILE A 214 -13.57 7.36 -9.61
CA ILE A 214 -12.64 7.90 -8.61
C ILE A 214 -13.13 9.26 -8.08
N GLU A 215 -13.72 10.13 -8.92
CA GLU A 215 -14.32 11.41 -8.50
C GLU A 215 -15.45 11.19 -7.48
N THR A 216 -16.45 10.36 -7.81
CA THR A 216 -17.63 10.15 -6.94
C THR A 216 -17.28 9.44 -5.65
N TRP A 217 -16.39 8.44 -5.68
CA TRP A 217 -15.92 7.78 -4.46
C TRP A 217 -15.12 8.74 -3.56
N ARG A 218 -14.27 9.59 -4.14
CA ARG A 218 -13.51 10.60 -3.38
C ARG A 218 -14.41 11.65 -2.77
N GLU A 219 -15.43 12.12 -3.46
CA GLU A 219 -16.37 13.10 -2.89
C GLU A 219 -17.09 12.52 -1.67
N LEU A 220 -17.58 11.29 -1.75
CA LEU A 220 -18.22 10.59 -0.62
C LEU A 220 -17.27 10.37 0.57
N TYR A 221 -15.99 10.05 0.34
CA TYR A 221 -15.02 9.79 1.41
C TYR A 221 -14.39 11.07 2.00
N LEU A 222 -14.17 12.10 1.18
CA LEU A 222 -13.52 13.35 1.60
C LEU A 222 -14.49 14.32 2.28
N GLN A 223 -15.80 14.14 2.13
CA GLN A 223 -16.80 14.79 2.98
C GLN A 223 -16.62 14.43 4.46
N GLU A 224 -16.19 13.19 4.75
CA GLU A 224 -15.88 12.74 6.11
C GLU A 224 -14.47 13.18 6.56
N THR A 225 -13.48 13.23 5.64
CA THR A 225 -12.11 13.69 5.96
C THR A 225 -11.40 14.40 4.79
N PHE A 226 -11.52 15.72 4.68
CA PHE A 226 -10.75 16.46 3.68
C PHE A 226 -9.25 16.41 3.97
N LYS A 227 -8.46 15.94 3.00
CA LYS A 227 -6.98 15.95 3.03
C LYS A 227 -6.43 16.37 1.66
N PRO A 228 -5.66 17.47 1.56
CA PRO A 228 -5.03 17.87 0.31
C PRO A 228 -3.90 16.90 -0.08
N LEU A 229 -3.49 16.92 -1.36
CA LEU A 229 -2.37 16.11 -1.83
C LEU A 229 -1.03 16.64 -1.27
N VAL A 230 -0.45 15.89 -0.34
CA VAL A 230 0.95 16.04 0.05
C VAL A 230 1.85 15.56 -1.09
N ASN A 231 2.76 16.42 -1.54
CA ASN A 231 3.74 16.17 -2.59
C ASN A 231 5.08 16.81 -2.20
N ILE A 232 6.12 16.62 -3.00
CA ILE A 232 7.45 17.20 -2.76
C ILE A 232 8.16 17.57 -4.07
N SER A 233 8.98 18.63 -4.06
CA SER A 233 9.85 19.01 -5.18
C SER A 233 11.01 18.01 -5.35
N PRO A 234 11.48 17.72 -6.57
CA PRO A 234 12.72 16.96 -6.79
C PRO A 234 13.95 17.61 -6.12
N ASP A 235 13.95 18.94 -5.95
CA ASP A 235 15.06 19.68 -5.34
C ASP A 235 15.08 19.71 -3.80
N ALA A 236 14.00 19.28 -3.14
CA ALA A 236 13.93 19.22 -1.68
C ALA A 236 14.75 18.04 -1.13
N SER A 237 15.14 18.09 0.15
CA SER A 237 16.04 17.09 0.73
C SER A 237 15.36 15.73 0.99
N ILE A 238 16.15 14.66 1.13
CA ILE A 238 15.62 13.36 1.58
C ILE A 238 15.04 13.49 3.00
N PHE A 239 15.63 14.33 3.84
CA PHE A 239 15.15 14.63 5.20
C PHE A 239 13.72 15.19 5.17
N ASP A 240 13.44 16.15 4.27
CA ASP A 240 12.09 16.71 4.08
C ASP A 240 11.10 15.64 3.61
N ALA A 241 11.53 14.71 2.74
CA ALA A 241 10.71 13.59 2.29
C ALA A 241 10.35 12.63 3.44
N VAL A 242 11.31 12.27 4.29
CA VAL A 242 11.07 11.40 5.46
C VAL A 242 10.17 12.10 6.48
N TYR A 243 10.46 13.36 6.82
CA TYR A 243 9.62 14.17 7.71
C TYR A 243 8.19 14.29 7.19
N SER A 244 8.00 14.51 5.88
CA SER A 244 6.69 14.59 5.24
C SER A 244 5.93 13.26 5.26
N LEU A 245 6.60 12.13 5.00
CA LEU A 245 6.02 10.78 5.10
C LEU A 245 5.52 10.48 6.53
N ILE A 246 6.36 10.74 7.54
CA ILE A 246 6.07 10.49 8.96
C ILE A 246 4.94 11.41 9.45
N LYS A 247 5.10 12.73 9.30
CA LYS A 247 4.15 13.75 9.80
C LYS A 247 2.73 13.55 9.27
N ASN A 248 2.61 13.27 7.98
CA ASN A 248 1.31 13.07 7.34
C ASN A 248 0.79 11.62 7.47
N LYS A 249 1.60 10.71 8.05
CA LYS A 249 1.31 9.28 8.22
C LYS A 249 0.96 8.59 6.88
N ILE A 250 1.75 8.87 5.85
CA ILE A 250 1.57 8.39 4.46
C ILE A 250 2.74 7.50 4.00
N HIS A 251 2.46 6.53 3.12
CA HIS A 251 3.46 5.55 2.64
C HIS A 251 3.93 5.79 1.20
N ARG A 252 3.43 6.86 0.57
CA ARG A 252 3.60 7.24 -0.83
C ARG A 252 3.65 8.76 -0.87
N LEU A 253 4.76 9.31 -1.33
CA LEU A 253 4.94 10.76 -1.50
C LEU A 253 5.29 11.02 -2.96
N PRO A 254 4.38 11.56 -3.79
CA PRO A 254 4.70 11.88 -5.18
C PRO A 254 5.71 13.03 -5.23
N VAL A 255 6.76 12.83 -6.02
CA VAL A 255 7.69 13.89 -6.43
C VAL A 255 7.08 14.58 -7.64
N ILE A 256 6.81 15.87 -7.52
CA ILE A 256 6.21 16.69 -8.59
C ILE A 256 7.16 17.84 -8.86
N ASP A 257 7.53 18.02 -10.13
CA ASP A 257 8.31 19.18 -10.57
C ASP A 257 7.44 20.46 -10.47
N PRO A 258 7.82 21.47 -9.67
CA PRO A 258 7.07 22.72 -9.58
C PRO A 258 7.14 23.58 -10.86
N VAL A 259 8.08 23.31 -11.78
CA VAL A 259 8.25 24.08 -13.02
C VAL A 259 7.35 23.57 -14.13
N THR A 260 7.37 22.26 -14.43
CA THR A 260 6.51 21.66 -15.47
C THR A 260 5.18 21.11 -14.95
N GLY A 261 5.00 20.99 -13.63
CA GLY A 261 3.83 20.36 -13.01
C GLY A 261 3.79 18.83 -13.13
N ASN A 262 4.80 18.21 -13.75
CA ASN A 262 4.84 16.77 -13.98
C ASN A 262 5.13 15.99 -12.68
N ALA A 263 4.36 14.93 -12.42
CA ALA A 263 4.73 13.93 -11.44
C ALA A 263 5.86 13.06 -12.00
N LEU A 264 7.02 13.08 -11.35
CA LEU A 264 8.24 12.40 -11.80
C LEU A 264 8.36 10.98 -11.22
N TYR A 265 8.03 10.81 -9.93
CA TYR A 265 8.25 9.56 -9.20
C TYR A 265 7.34 9.47 -7.96
N ILE A 266 7.31 8.31 -7.30
CA ILE A 266 6.63 8.13 -6.00
C ILE A 266 7.65 7.62 -4.97
N LEU A 267 8.08 8.51 -4.07
CA LEU A 267 8.94 8.15 -2.95
C LEU A 267 8.21 7.27 -1.93
N THR A 268 8.97 6.38 -1.30
CA THR A 268 8.48 5.41 -0.32
C THR A 268 9.56 5.14 0.72
N HIS A 269 9.15 4.83 1.97
CA HIS A 269 10.07 4.40 3.04
C HIS A 269 11.06 3.31 2.59
N LYS A 270 10.60 2.33 1.80
CA LYS A 270 11.46 1.23 1.30
C LYS A 270 12.54 1.73 0.32
N ARG A 271 12.23 2.69 -0.56
CA ARG A 271 13.21 3.26 -1.50
C ARG A 271 14.21 4.15 -0.77
N ILE A 272 13.78 4.89 0.24
CA ILE A 272 14.66 5.74 1.07
C ILE A 272 15.63 4.86 1.88
N LEU A 273 15.15 3.84 2.60
CA LEU A 273 16.03 2.97 3.36
C LEU A 273 16.98 2.15 2.45
N LYS A 274 16.51 1.70 1.27
CA LYS A 274 17.41 1.09 0.27
C LYS A 274 18.44 2.07 -0.31
N PHE A 275 18.13 3.36 -0.42
CA PHE A 275 19.11 4.36 -0.85
C PHE A 275 20.17 4.55 0.23
N LEU A 276 19.75 4.78 1.49
CA LEU A 276 20.66 4.88 2.64
C LEU A 276 21.59 3.67 2.72
N GLN A 277 21.06 2.43 2.62
CA GLN A 277 21.85 1.20 2.75
C GLN A 277 23.02 1.10 1.75
N LEU A 278 22.92 1.71 0.56
CA LEU A 278 24.01 1.70 -0.42
C LEU A 278 25.23 2.48 0.07
N PHE A 279 25.02 3.54 0.85
CA PHE A 279 26.08 4.41 1.39
C PHE A 279 26.40 4.13 2.87
N VAL A 280 25.54 3.43 3.62
CA VAL A 280 25.76 2.98 5.01
C VAL A 280 26.99 2.06 5.17
N CYS A 281 27.46 1.44 4.08
CA CYS A 281 28.69 0.66 4.07
C CYS A 281 29.97 1.52 3.98
N GLU A 282 29.85 2.77 3.54
CA GLU A 282 30.96 3.71 3.29
C GLU A 282 30.99 4.82 4.36
N MET A 283 29.84 5.14 4.99
CA MET A 283 29.75 6.07 6.11
C MET A 283 30.13 5.43 7.47
N PRO A 284 30.74 6.18 8.41
CA PRO A 284 30.88 5.75 9.80
C PRO A 284 29.51 5.44 10.43
N LYS A 285 29.36 4.27 11.06
CA LYS A 285 28.09 3.86 11.69
C LYS A 285 27.93 4.51 13.07
N PRO A 286 26.88 5.31 13.31
CA PRO A 286 26.63 5.96 14.59
C PRO A 286 26.54 4.98 15.77
N ALA A 287 26.92 5.42 16.97
CA ALA A 287 26.92 4.58 18.17
C ALA A 287 25.55 3.90 18.46
N PHE A 288 24.43 4.54 18.13
CA PHE A 288 23.10 3.97 18.32
C PHE A 288 22.80 2.76 17.41
N MET A 289 23.50 2.61 16.27
CA MET A 289 23.31 1.45 15.39
C MET A 289 23.66 0.12 16.09
N ARG A 290 24.56 0.19 17.09
CA ARG A 290 25.03 -0.95 17.90
C ARG A 290 24.18 -1.18 19.15
N GLN A 291 23.26 -0.26 19.49
CA GLN A 291 22.33 -0.43 20.59
C GLN A 291 21.16 -1.33 20.16
N THR A 292 20.54 -1.96 21.14
CA THR A 292 19.43 -2.89 20.96
C THR A 292 18.10 -2.17 20.72
N LEU A 293 17.12 -2.90 20.19
CA LEU A 293 15.75 -2.41 20.04
C LEU A 293 15.09 -2.07 21.39
N GLU A 294 15.45 -2.78 22.45
CA GLU A 294 14.95 -2.54 23.81
C GLU A 294 15.49 -1.24 24.42
N GLU A 295 16.80 -0.98 24.28
CA GLU A 295 17.44 0.24 24.79
C GLU A 295 16.90 1.53 24.12
N LEU A 296 16.62 1.45 22.82
CA LEU A 296 16.13 2.58 22.02
C LEU A 296 14.60 2.68 21.94
N GLY A 297 13.86 1.62 22.32
CA GLY A 297 12.39 1.58 22.26
C GLY A 297 11.81 1.66 20.84
N ILE A 298 12.56 1.25 19.81
CA ILE A 298 12.15 1.39 18.41
C ILE A 298 11.10 0.33 18.07
N GLY A 299 9.91 0.77 17.65
CA GLY A 299 8.78 -0.09 17.24
C GLY A 299 7.53 0.11 18.10
N THR A 300 6.50 -0.68 17.84
CA THR A 300 5.26 -0.72 18.64
C THR A 300 5.17 -2.01 19.44
N TYR A 301 5.18 -1.90 20.78
CA TYR A 301 5.19 -3.02 21.73
C TYR A 301 3.90 -3.13 22.58
N SER A 302 2.92 -2.26 22.35
CA SER A 302 1.65 -2.22 23.09
C SER A 302 0.47 -2.13 22.15
N ASN A 303 -0.70 -2.62 22.58
CA ASN A 303 -1.96 -2.58 21.81
C ASN A 303 -1.85 -3.13 20.37
N ILE A 304 -1.00 -4.14 20.17
CA ILE A 304 -0.64 -4.67 18.85
C ILE A 304 -1.86 -5.32 18.19
N ALA A 305 -2.18 -4.88 16.98
CA ALA A 305 -3.27 -5.45 16.19
C ALA A 305 -2.82 -6.73 15.49
N PHE A 306 -3.30 -7.88 15.97
CA PHE A 306 -3.09 -9.21 15.37
C PHE A 306 -4.42 -9.91 15.09
N ILE A 307 -4.36 -11.02 14.35
CA ILE A 307 -5.52 -11.84 13.93
C ILE A 307 -5.18 -13.34 14.03
N HIS A 308 -6.19 -14.21 13.97
CA HIS A 308 -6.01 -15.66 14.02
C HIS A 308 -6.14 -16.31 12.62
N PRO A 309 -5.60 -17.52 12.38
CA PRO A 309 -5.61 -18.19 11.07
C PRO A 309 -7.01 -18.35 10.44
N ASP A 310 -8.03 -18.52 11.27
CA ASP A 310 -9.45 -18.70 10.96
C ASP A 310 -10.21 -17.37 10.74
N THR A 311 -9.58 -16.23 11.04
CA THR A 311 -10.23 -14.91 10.96
C THR A 311 -10.66 -14.60 9.52
N PRO A 312 -11.94 -14.26 9.27
CA PRO A 312 -12.40 -13.87 7.94
C PRO A 312 -11.72 -12.59 7.42
N ILE A 313 -11.49 -12.50 6.11
CA ILE A 313 -10.89 -11.31 5.48
C ILE A 313 -11.61 -10.03 5.89
N ILE A 314 -12.95 -10.01 5.85
CA ILE A 314 -13.75 -8.81 6.17
C ILE A 314 -13.42 -8.22 7.55
N LYS A 315 -13.15 -9.07 8.56
CA LYS A 315 -12.76 -8.62 9.91
C LYS A 315 -11.34 -8.04 9.91
N ALA A 316 -10.41 -8.63 9.14
CA ALA A 316 -9.07 -8.06 8.96
C ALA A 316 -9.10 -6.72 8.19
N LEU A 317 -10.03 -6.54 7.23
CA LEU A 317 -10.24 -5.26 6.56
C LEU A 317 -10.75 -4.18 7.53
N GLY A 318 -11.68 -4.52 8.43
CA GLY A 318 -12.13 -3.61 9.49
C GLY A 318 -10.97 -3.13 10.36
N MET A 319 -10.14 -4.06 10.85
CA MET A 319 -8.94 -3.72 11.63
C MET A 319 -7.94 -2.83 10.86
N PHE A 320 -7.82 -2.99 9.53
CA PHE A 320 -7.01 -2.11 8.67
C PHE A 320 -7.56 -0.68 8.53
N VAL A 321 -8.86 -0.48 8.69
CA VAL A 321 -9.53 0.83 8.67
C VAL A 321 -9.48 1.47 10.06
N GLU A 322 -9.90 0.74 11.10
CA GLU A 322 -9.97 1.20 12.49
C GLU A 322 -8.59 1.55 13.06
N ARG A 323 -7.67 0.58 13.09
CA ARG A 323 -6.34 0.74 13.69
C ARG A 323 -5.37 1.46 12.74
N ARG A 324 -5.79 1.72 11.50
CA ARG A 324 -5.01 2.32 10.40
C ARG A 324 -3.68 1.62 10.05
N VAL A 325 -3.39 0.48 10.67
CA VAL A 325 -2.17 -0.33 10.46
C VAL A 325 -2.03 -0.83 9.02
N SER A 326 -0.85 -1.33 8.68
CA SER A 326 -0.47 -1.74 7.32
C SER A 326 -0.22 -3.24 7.15
N ALA A 327 -0.14 -3.98 8.26
CA ALA A 327 -0.20 -5.43 8.33
C ALA A 327 -0.68 -5.85 9.73
N LEU A 328 -1.22 -7.05 9.82
CA LEU A 328 -1.71 -7.73 11.02
C LEU A 328 -0.96 -9.07 11.09
N PRO A 329 -0.12 -9.33 12.11
CA PRO A 329 0.44 -10.65 12.34
C PRO A 329 -0.67 -11.69 12.52
N VAL A 330 -0.48 -12.87 11.94
CA VAL A 330 -1.36 -14.03 12.13
C VAL A 330 -0.76 -14.86 13.26
N VAL A 331 -1.52 -15.03 14.33
CA VAL A 331 -1.08 -15.60 15.60
C VAL A 331 -1.93 -16.82 15.93
N ASP A 332 -1.31 -17.94 16.26
CA ASP A 332 -2.01 -19.18 16.59
C ASP A 332 -2.66 -19.16 17.98
N VAL A 333 -3.37 -20.23 18.33
CA VAL A 333 -4.04 -20.39 19.65
C VAL A 333 -3.07 -20.51 20.83
N THR A 334 -1.76 -20.66 20.58
CA THR A 334 -0.69 -20.67 21.60
C THR A 334 -0.01 -19.32 21.76
N GLY A 335 -0.43 -18.29 20.98
CA GLY A 335 0.14 -16.95 21.00
C GLY A 335 1.32 -16.75 20.04
N LYS A 336 1.67 -17.76 19.22
CA LYS A 336 2.85 -17.73 18.35
C LYS A 336 2.58 -17.16 16.97
N VAL A 337 3.54 -16.40 16.44
CA VAL A 337 3.45 -15.78 15.10
C VAL A 337 3.71 -16.84 14.02
N VAL A 338 2.69 -17.11 13.20
CA VAL A 338 2.71 -18.12 12.12
C VAL A 338 2.72 -17.51 10.72
N ASP A 339 1.98 -16.43 10.47
CA ASP A 339 2.00 -15.67 9.21
C ASP A 339 1.81 -14.16 9.50
N ILE A 340 1.65 -13.33 8.46
CA ILE A 340 1.38 -11.91 8.52
C ILE A 340 0.51 -11.50 7.32
N TYR A 341 -0.71 -11.02 7.57
CA TYR A 341 -1.60 -10.51 6.52
C TYR A 341 -1.39 -9.01 6.35
N SER A 342 -1.13 -8.54 5.13
CA SER A 342 -0.79 -7.13 4.87
C SER A 342 -1.76 -6.44 3.93
N LYS A 343 -1.74 -5.10 3.93
CA LYS A 343 -2.44 -4.29 2.92
C LYS A 343 -1.96 -4.57 1.49
N PHE A 344 -0.83 -5.26 1.29
CA PHE A 344 -0.43 -5.70 -0.06
C PHE A 344 -1.20 -6.94 -0.50
N ASP A 345 -1.46 -7.91 0.39
CA ASP A 345 -2.13 -9.17 0.04
C ASP A 345 -3.58 -8.95 -0.41
N VAL A 346 -4.26 -7.92 0.12
CA VAL A 346 -5.63 -7.55 -0.28
C VAL A 346 -5.74 -7.22 -1.77
N ILE A 347 -4.69 -6.74 -2.44
CA ILE A 347 -4.77 -6.44 -3.90
C ILE A 347 -4.82 -7.71 -4.75
N ASN A 348 -4.41 -8.87 -4.22
CA ASN A 348 -4.52 -10.15 -4.93
C ASN A 348 -5.99 -10.52 -5.16
N LEU A 349 -6.89 -10.14 -4.23
CA LEU A 349 -8.34 -10.30 -4.41
C LEU A 349 -8.89 -9.55 -5.64
N ALA A 350 -8.25 -8.43 -6.03
CA ALA A 350 -8.56 -7.72 -7.26
C ALA A 350 -7.96 -8.41 -8.50
N ALA A 351 -6.77 -9.00 -8.38
CA ALA A 351 -6.12 -9.75 -9.46
C ALA A 351 -6.92 -11.00 -9.86
N GLU A 352 -7.40 -11.75 -8.86
CA GLU A 352 -8.14 -13.00 -9.02
C GLU A 352 -9.65 -12.80 -9.18
N LYS A 353 -10.14 -11.57 -8.92
CA LYS A 353 -11.56 -11.20 -8.90
C LYS A 353 -12.36 -11.91 -7.79
N THR A 354 -11.67 -12.42 -6.77
CA THR A 354 -12.22 -13.10 -5.59
C THR A 354 -12.80 -12.14 -4.54
N TYR A 355 -12.63 -10.82 -4.72
CA TYR A 355 -13.10 -9.76 -3.82
C TYR A 355 -14.60 -9.74 -3.47
N ASN A 356 -15.43 -10.52 -4.16
CA ASN A 356 -16.86 -10.69 -3.82
C ASN A 356 -17.09 -11.61 -2.61
N ASN A 357 -16.13 -12.46 -2.23
CA ASN A 357 -16.24 -13.33 -1.04
C ASN A 357 -15.15 -12.96 -0.03
N LEU A 358 -15.53 -12.24 1.03
CA LEU A 358 -14.63 -11.78 2.09
C LEU A 358 -14.86 -12.54 3.41
N ASP A 359 -15.70 -13.57 3.39
CA ASP A 359 -15.95 -14.47 4.52
C ASP A 359 -14.91 -15.61 4.60
N ILE A 360 -14.14 -15.83 3.52
CA ILE A 360 -13.00 -16.77 3.53
C ILE A 360 -11.97 -16.36 4.58
N THR A 361 -11.26 -17.37 5.12
CA THR A 361 -10.27 -17.14 6.17
C THR A 361 -9.01 -16.48 5.63
N VAL A 362 -8.31 -15.76 6.48
CA VAL A 362 -6.99 -15.17 6.14
C VAL A 362 -5.97 -16.23 5.76
N THR A 363 -6.02 -17.43 6.34
CA THR A 363 -5.17 -18.55 5.88
C THR A 363 -5.47 -18.95 4.44
N GLN A 364 -6.75 -19.09 4.07
CA GLN A 364 -7.15 -19.36 2.69
C GLN A 364 -6.65 -18.26 1.74
N ALA A 365 -6.81 -16.99 2.13
CA ALA A 365 -6.31 -15.85 1.35
C ALA A 365 -4.78 -15.88 1.12
N LEU A 366 -4.03 -16.40 2.09
CA LEU A 366 -2.56 -16.42 2.07
C LEU A 366 -1.99 -17.58 1.23
N LEU A 367 -2.75 -18.65 0.99
CA LEU A 367 -2.38 -19.72 0.04
C LEU A 367 -2.15 -19.20 -1.40
N HIS A 368 -2.74 -18.05 -1.74
CA HIS A 368 -2.59 -17.40 -3.03
C HIS A 368 -1.30 -16.56 -3.16
N ARG A 369 -0.44 -16.54 -2.14
CA ARG A 369 0.94 -16.04 -2.30
C ARG A 369 1.72 -16.97 -3.21
N SER A 370 2.51 -16.38 -4.12
CA SER A 370 3.47 -17.12 -4.94
C SER A 370 4.41 -17.98 -4.09
N GLN A 371 4.74 -19.18 -4.57
CA GLN A 371 5.46 -20.26 -3.86
C GLN A 371 6.80 -19.90 -3.18
N TYR A 372 7.33 -18.70 -3.41
CA TYR A 372 8.50 -18.13 -2.72
C TYR A 372 8.09 -17.26 -1.52
N PHE A 373 7.31 -17.83 -0.58
CA PHE A 373 7.11 -17.20 0.73
C PHE A 373 8.09 -17.80 1.74
N GLU A 374 9.15 -17.06 2.05
CA GLU A 374 10.25 -17.47 2.94
C GLU A 374 9.86 -17.42 4.45
N GLY A 375 8.56 -17.24 4.76
CA GLY A 375 8.01 -17.12 6.10
C GLY A 375 7.87 -15.68 6.60
N VAL A 376 7.43 -15.55 7.85
CA VAL A 376 7.38 -14.23 8.52
C VAL A 376 8.77 -13.79 8.92
N MET A 377 9.20 -12.62 8.44
CA MET A 377 10.43 -12.00 8.90
C MET A 377 10.30 -11.54 10.35
N LYS A 378 10.98 -12.26 11.25
CA LYS A 378 10.99 -12.05 12.70
C LYS A 378 12.24 -11.30 13.18
N CYS A 379 12.17 -10.80 14.41
CA CYS A 379 13.30 -10.26 15.17
C CYS A 379 13.05 -10.35 16.68
N TYR A 380 14.09 -10.15 17.48
CA TYR A 380 14.07 -10.18 18.93
C TYR A 380 14.51 -8.83 19.53
N ARG A 381 14.04 -8.49 20.73
CA ARG A 381 14.35 -7.20 21.40
C ARG A 381 15.84 -6.93 21.62
N HIS A 382 16.61 -7.99 21.86
CA HIS A 382 18.04 -7.94 22.13
C HIS A 382 18.90 -7.75 20.86
N GLU A 383 18.30 -7.65 19.67
CA GLU A 383 19.03 -7.42 18.42
C GLU A 383 19.38 -5.95 18.23
N THR A 384 20.54 -5.69 17.60
CA THR A 384 21.00 -4.33 17.29
C THR A 384 20.24 -3.71 16.11
N VAL A 385 20.09 -2.39 16.11
CA VAL A 385 19.46 -1.65 14.99
C VAL A 385 20.15 -1.95 13.66
N GLU A 386 21.47 -2.12 13.64
CA GLU A 386 22.24 -2.55 12.47
C GLU A 386 21.74 -3.88 11.88
N THR A 387 21.58 -4.91 12.72
CA THR A 387 21.07 -6.23 12.31
C THR A 387 19.65 -6.13 11.73
N ILE A 388 18.84 -5.24 12.29
CA ILE A 388 17.43 -5.03 11.93
C ILE A 388 17.29 -4.28 10.61
N VAL A 389 18.10 -3.25 10.37
CA VAL A 389 18.17 -2.52 9.09
C VAL A 389 18.66 -3.45 7.98
N ASP A 390 19.74 -4.20 8.21
CA ASP A 390 20.26 -5.17 7.24
C ASP A 390 19.20 -6.24 6.90
N ARG A 391 18.51 -6.80 7.91
CA ARG A 391 17.46 -7.80 7.70
C ARG A 391 16.26 -7.25 6.92
N ILE A 392 15.73 -6.09 7.29
CA ILE A 392 14.53 -5.53 6.65
C ILE A 392 14.80 -5.10 5.20
N VAL A 393 16.00 -4.62 4.90
CA VAL A 393 16.43 -4.27 3.53
C VAL A 393 16.68 -5.52 2.70
N LYS A 394 17.43 -6.51 3.22
CA LYS A 394 17.75 -7.77 2.53
C LYS A 394 16.51 -8.59 2.20
N ALA A 395 15.58 -8.72 3.15
CA ALA A 395 14.33 -9.45 2.96
C ALA A 395 13.26 -8.65 2.18
N GLU A 396 13.55 -7.41 1.78
CA GLU A 396 12.67 -6.58 0.92
C GLU A 396 11.27 -6.27 1.51
N VAL A 397 11.04 -6.55 2.80
CA VAL A 397 9.74 -6.41 3.48
C VAL A 397 9.47 -4.98 3.98
N HIS A 398 8.26 -4.75 4.50
CA HIS A 398 7.80 -3.45 5.02
C HIS A 398 7.79 -3.35 6.56
N ARG A 399 8.15 -4.43 7.26
CA ARG A 399 8.25 -4.57 8.72
C ARG A 399 8.90 -5.90 9.09
N LEU A 400 9.34 -6.00 10.32
CA LEU A 400 9.59 -7.25 11.04
C LEU A 400 8.56 -7.39 12.17
N VAL A 401 8.26 -8.61 12.59
CA VAL A 401 7.49 -8.89 13.81
C VAL A 401 8.45 -9.19 14.94
N VAL A 402 8.36 -8.47 16.06
CA VAL A 402 9.16 -8.75 17.25
C VAL A 402 8.53 -9.90 18.01
N VAL A 403 9.34 -10.88 18.42
CA VAL A 403 8.92 -12.07 19.13
C VAL A 403 9.85 -12.39 20.31
N ASP A 404 9.33 -13.16 21.26
CA ASP A 404 10.13 -13.80 22.31
C ASP A 404 10.84 -15.07 21.79
N ASP A 405 11.64 -15.70 22.65
CA ASP A 405 12.34 -16.96 22.35
C ASP A 405 11.37 -18.13 22.01
N ASN A 406 10.10 -18.03 22.44
CA ASN A 406 9.05 -19.02 22.15
C ASN A 406 8.36 -18.76 20.79
N SER A 407 8.69 -17.69 20.05
CA SER A 407 7.97 -17.15 18.90
C SER A 407 6.59 -16.52 19.19
N SER A 408 6.28 -16.22 20.45
CA SER A 408 5.14 -15.41 20.89
C SER A 408 5.24 -13.98 20.36
N ILE A 409 4.12 -13.32 20.06
CA ILE A 409 4.14 -11.93 19.59
C ILE A 409 4.47 -10.92 20.70
N GLU A 410 5.48 -10.07 20.47
CA GLU A 410 5.88 -8.99 21.39
C GLU A 410 5.78 -7.58 20.80
N GLY A 411 5.87 -7.42 19.48
CA GLY A 411 5.93 -6.10 18.85
C GLY A 411 5.93 -6.13 17.33
N ILE A 412 5.93 -4.95 16.73
CA ILE A 412 6.11 -4.75 15.28
C ILE A 412 7.07 -3.57 15.07
N ILE A 413 8.06 -3.74 14.19
CA ILE A 413 8.95 -2.66 13.73
C ILE A 413 8.75 -2.49 12.24
N SER A 414 8.33 -1.31 11.81
CA SER A 414 8.16 -0.96 10.39
C SER A 414 9.29 -0.09 9.86
N LEU A 415 9.37 0.01 8.53
CA LEU A 415 10.27 0.95 7.85
C LEU A 415 10.06 2.41 8.28
N SER A 416 8.86 2.77 8.76
CA SER A 416 8.57 4.12 9.25
C SER A 416 9.20 4.35 10.62
N ASP A 417 9.18 3.37 11.52
CA ASP A 417 9.76 3.48 12.86
C ASP A 417 11.29 3.55 12.78
N ILE A 418 11.89 2.75 11.87
CA ILE A 418 13.32 2.79 11.56
C ILE A 418 13.72 4.16 11.00
N LEU A 419 13.02 4.66 9.97
CA LEU A 419 13.34 5.98 9.40
C LEU A 419 13.02 7.13 10.38
N GLN A 420 12.11 6.94 11.33
CA GLN A 420 11.87 7.89 12.41
C GLN A 420 13.05 7.93 13.38
N ALA A 421 13.62 6.78 13.77
CA ALA A 421 14.84 6.76 14.59
C ALA A 421 16.04 7.40 13.87
N LEU A 422 16.25 7.06 12.59
CA LEU A 422 17.32 7.63 11.75
C LEU A 422 17.20 9.16 11.50
N VAL A 423 16.09 9.79 11.89
CA VAL A 423 15.80 11.23 11.72
C VAL A 423 15.57 11.97 13.05
N LEU A 424 15.04 11.30 14.08
CA LEU A 424 14.63 11.88 15.36
C LEU A 424 15.41 11.36 16.57
N THR A 425 16.56 10.71 16.37
CA THR A 425 17.49 10.33 17.45
C THR A 425 18.79 11.13 17.41
N PRO A 426 18.77 12.46 17.69
CA PRO A 426 19.94 13.13 18.23
C PRO A 426 20.19 12.64 19.67
N ALA A 427 21.41 12.84 20.16
CA ALA A 427 21.90 12.25 21.42
C ALA A 427 20.93 12.38 22.63
N GLY A 428 20.50 11.24 23.17
CA GLY A 428 19.86 11.13 24.50
C GLY A 428 18.34 11.35 24.58
N GLY A 429 17.67 11.69 23.48
CA GLY A 429 16.21 11.90 23.47
C GLY A 429 15.40 10.59 23.59
N ARG A 430 14.98 10.20 24.80
CA ARG A 430 14.03 9.08 25.00
C ARG A 430 12.74 9.37 24.23
N ILE A 431 12.32 8.43 23.38
CA ILE A 431 11.02 8.47 22.70
C ILE A 431 9.91 8.33 23.75
N ARG A 432 9.34 9.47 24.18
CA ARG A 432 8.14 9.50 25.03
C ARG A 432 6.89 9.58 24.16
N ASP A 433 5.87 8.81 24.55
CA ASP A 433 4.56 8.78 23.92
C ASP A 433 3.99 10.19 23.77
N SER A 434 3.76 10.59 22.52
CA SER A 434 3.42 11.97 22.16
C SER A 434 2.39 12.04 21.02
N VAL A 435 1.38 11.16 21.07
CA VAL A 435 0.12 11.34 20.35
C VAL A 435 -1.06 10.95 21.26
N THR A 436 -1.40 11.83 22.20
CA THR A 436 -2.70 11.85 22.87
C THR A 436 -3.45 13.13 22.51
N GLU A 437 -4.03 13.13 21.31
CA GLU A 437 -5.23 13.88 20.87
C GLU A 437 -5.66 13.38 19.47
#